data_AF-A0A0G0F1J2-F1
#
_entry.id   AF-A0A0G0F1J2-F1
#
_cell.length_a   1.000
_cell.length_b   1.000
_cell.length_c   1.000
_cell.angle_alpha   90.00
_cell.angle_beta   90.00
_cell.angle_gamma   90.00
#
_symmetry.space_group_name_H-M   'P 1'
#
loop_
_entity.id
_entity.type
_entity.pdbx_description
1 polymer ?
#
loop_
_entity_poly.entity_id
_entity_poly.type
_entity_poly.pdbx_seq_one_letter_code
_entity_poly.pdbx_strand_id
1 'polypeptide(L)'
;MLDKMKQLYQMKKMLDSITSTEDYKGIKVTINGAMKVLSVQISDQARTSNDLEKNILKSINNAMGSVQKKMQKEMKSGDLKMPF
;
A
#
# COMPACT_ATOMS: atom_id res chain seq x y z
N MET A 1 18.25 -24.50 -1.05
CA MET A 1 17.76 -23.56 -2.09
C MET A 1 16.24 -23.56 -2.18
N LEU A 2 15.58 -24.74 -2.20
CA LEU A 2 14.13 -24.85 -2.25
C LEU A 2 13.42 -24.12 -1.09
N ASP A 3 13.96 -24.23 0.13
CA ASP A 3 13.35 -23.60 1.32
C ASP A 3 13.43 -22.08 1.27
N LYS A 4 14.56 -21.51 0.80
CA LYS A 4 14.68 -20.05 0.57
C LYS A 4 13.67 -19.55 -0.46
N MET A 5 13.40 -20.31 -1.53
CA MET A 5 12.38 -19.92 -2.51
C MET A 5 10.97 -19.95 -1.92
N LYS A 6 10.65 -20.95 -1.08
CA LYS A 6 9.36 -21.00 -0.36
C LYS A 6 9.21 -19.80 0.59
N GLN A 7 10.26 -19.46 1.34
CA GLN A 7 10.28 -18.30 2.23
C GLN A 7 10.03 -16.99 1.46
N LEU A 8 10.75 -16.78 0.35
CA LEU A 8 10.54 -15.59 -0.50
C LEU A 8 9.13 -15.52 -1.09
N TYR A 9 8.56 -16.66 -1.49
CA TYR A 9 7.19 -16.72 -2.00
C TYR A 9 6.16 -16.36 -0.93
N GLN A 10 6.31 -16.88 0.29
CA GLN A 10 5.45 -16.56 1.42
C GLN A 10 5.55 -15.08 1.80
N MET A 11 6.77 -14.54 1.85
CA MET A 11 7.00 -13.12 2.10
C MET A 11 6.34 -12.24 1.03
N LYS A 12 6.48 -12.60 -0.25
CA LYS A 12 5.81 -11.89 -1.35
C LYS A 12 4.29 -11.92 -1.20
N LYS A 13 3.71 -13.10 -0.93
CA LYS A 13 2.25 -13.26 -0.75
C LYS A 13 1.73 -12.40 0.41
N MET A 14 2.49 -12.34 1.49
CA MET A 14 2.18 -11.51 2.64
C MET A 14 2.22 -10.02 2.29
N LEU A 15 3.29 -9.54 1.65
CA LEU A 15 3.40 -8.15 1.19
C LEU A 15 2.27 -7.78 0.23
N ASP A 16 1.90 -8.67 -0.67
CA ASP A 16 0.79 -8.45 -1.61
C ASP A 16 -0.58 -8.40 -0.89
N SER A 17 -0.73 -9.07 0.26
CA SER A 17 -1.98 -9.12 1.04
C SER A 17 -2.22 -7.90 1.94
N ILE A 18 -1.15 -7.26 2.43
CA ILE A 18 -1.27 -6.05 3.26
C ILE A 18 -1.67 -4.90 2.34
N THR A 19 -2.83 -4.29 2.55
CA THR A 19 -3.31 -3.17 1.75
C THR A 19 -3.67 -1.96 2.60
N SER A 20 -3.54 -0.77 2.02
CA SER A 20 -4.06 0.47 2.56
C SER A 20 -4.79 1.24 1.47
N THR A 21 -5.99 1.70 1.80
CA THR A 21 -6.78 2.59 0.96
C THR A 21 -6.88 3.92 1.67
N GLU A 22 -6.52 4.99 0.98
CA GLU A 22 -6.68 6.37 1.46
C GLU A 22 -7.59 7.12 0.51
N ASP A 23 -8.40 8.02 1.05
CA ASP A 23 -9.24 8.95 0.29
C ASP A 23 -8.88 10.37 0.70
N TYR A 24 -8.40 11.15 -0.26
CA TYR A 24 -8.04 12.54 -0.03
C TYR A 24 -8.60 13.42 -1.14
N LYS A 25 -9.50 14.34 -0.75
CA LYS A 25 -10.18 15.27 -1.67
C LYS A 25 -10.84 14.58 -2.88
N GLY A 26 -11.45 13.42 -2.66
CA GLY A 26 -12.15 12.67 -3.72
C GLY A 26 -11.22 11.90 -4.65
N ILE A 27 -9.98 11.66 -4.22
CA ILE A 27 -9.01 10.77 -4.86
C ILE A 27 -8.77 9.60 -3.91
N LYS A 28 -9.25 8.42 -4.30
CA LYS A 28 -9.08 7.19 -3.54
C LYS A 28 -7.98 6.34 -4.15
N VAL A 29 -6.95 6.05 -3.37
CA VAL A 29 -5.78 5.27 -3.80
C VAL A 29 -5.64 4.05 -2.91
N THR A 30 -5.48 2.87 -3.52
CA THR A 30 -5.16 1.62 -2.81
C THR A 30 -3.74 1.18 -3.16
N ILE A 31 -2.91 0.94 -2.15
CA ILE A 31 -1.53 0.46 -2.27
C ILE A 31 -1.33 -0.78 -1.41
N ASN A 32 -0.52 -1.74 -1.86
CA ASN A 32 -0.15 -2.92 -1.08
C ASN A 32 1.23 -2.82 -0.40
N GLY A 33 1.55 -3.77 0.46
CA GLY A 33 2.83 -3.85 1.18
C GLY A 33 4.04 -4.11 0.26
N ALA A 34 3.81 -4.56 -0.97
CA ALA A 34 4.83 -4.59 -2.03
C ALA A 34 4.98 -3.24 -2.75
N MET A 35 4.38 -2.16 -2.22
CA MET A 35 4.39 -0.80 -2.75
C MET A 35 3.78 -0.65 -4.14
N LYS A 36 2.90 -1.58 -4.55
CA LYS A 36 2.17 -1.48 -5.82
C LYS A 36 0.89 -0.68 -5.63
N VAL A 37 0.63 0.26 -6.54
CA VAL A 37 -0.67 0.92 -6.67
C VAL A 37 -1.65 -0.06 -7.33
N LEU A 38 -2.70 -0.45 -6.60
CA LEU A 38 -3.70 -1.41 -7.06
C LEU A 38 -4.91 -0.74 -7.71
N SER A 39 -5.27 0.45 -7.23
CA SER A 39 -6.40 1.21 -7.78
C SER A 39 -6.21 2.70 -7.53
N VAL A 40 -6.66 3.51 -8.49
CA VAL A 40 -6.86 4.96 -8.34
C VAL A 40 -8.26 5.28 -8.82
N GLN A 41 -9.07 5.89 -7.97
CA GLN A 41 -10.40 6.39 -8.31
C GLN A 41 -10.41 7.90 -8.08
N ILE A 42 -10.90 8.65 -9.07
CA ILE A 42 -10.92 10.11 -9.04
C ILE A 42 -12.36 10.54 -9.32
N SER A 43 -12.97 11.19 -8.32
CA SER A 43 -14.31 11.79 -8.44
C SER A 43 -14.36 12.91 -9.47
N ASP A 44 -15.54 13.19 -10.02
CA ASP A 44 -15.70 14.25 -11.02
C ASP A 44 -15.29 15.63 -10.49
N GLN A 45 -15.60 15.92 -9.23
CA GLN A 45 -15.17 17.15 -8.56
C GLN A 45 -13.64 17.27 -8.50
N ALA A 46 -12.94 16.16 -8.20
CA ALA A 46 -11.48 16.16 -8.16
C ALA A 46 -10.87 16.35 -9.57
N ARG A 47 -11.50 15.79 -10.62
CA ARG A 47 -11.04 15.92 -12.01
C ARG A 47 -11.04 17.37 -12.51
N THR A 48 -11.99 18.18 -12.02
CA THR A 48 -12.09 19.61 -12.39
C THR A 48 -11.19 20.51 -11.52
N SER A 49 -10.45 19.95 -10.56
CA SER A 49 -9.59 20.74 -9.67
C SER A 49 -8.30 21.16 -10.36
N ASN A 50 -7.93 22.43 -10.25
CA ASN A 50 -6.60 22.94 -10.67
C ASN A 50 -5.45 22.32 -9.86
N ASP A 51 -5.75 21.71 -8.70
CA ASP A 51 -4.76 21.04 -7.84
C ASP A 51 -4.72 19.51 -8.05
N LEU A 52 -5.33 18.97 -9.11
CA LEU A 52 -5.48 17.51 -9.29
C LEU A 52 -4.15 16.76 -9.13
N GLU A 53 -3.10 17.15 -9.85
CA GLU A 53 -1.79 16.50 -9.80
C GLU A 53 -1.18 16.50 -8.39
N LYS A 54 -1.24 17.66 -7.72
CA LYS A 54 -0.77 17.84 -6.33
C LYS A 54 -1.55 16.96 -5.36
N ASN A 55 -2.87 16.84 -5.56
CA ASN A 55 -3.72 16.02 -4.71
C ASN A 55 -3.52 14.53 -4.99
N ILE A 56 -3.27 14.11 -6.24
CA ILE A 56 -2.88 12.73 -6.59
C ILE A 56 -1.56 12.37 -5.88
N LEU A 57 -0.53 13.21 -6.01
CA LEU A 57 0.76 13.01 -5.36
C LEU A 57 0.62 12.83 -3.85
N LYS A 58 -0.16 13.70 -3.19
CA LYS A 58 -0.45 13.59 -1.76
C LYS A 58 -1.19 12.29 -1.42
N SER A 59 -2.18 11.90 -2.21
CA SER A 59 -2.98 10.69 -1.96
C SER A 59 -2.11 9.43 -2.03
N ILE A 60 -1.22 9.36 -3.03
CA ILE A 60 -0.25 8.26 -3.18
C ILE A 60 0.70 8.22 -1.97
N ASN A 61 1.32 9.36 -1.62
CA ASN A 61 2.27 9.42 -0.50
C ASN A 61 1.61 9.07 0.84
N ASN A 62 0.36 9.49 1.05
CA ASN A 62 -0.40 9.13 2.24
C ASN A 62 -0.66 7.61 2.27
N ALA A 63 -1.11 7.02 1.16
CA ALA A 63 -1.35 5.58 1.09
C ALA A 63 -0.07 4.76 1.29
N MET A 64 1.07 5.25 0.77
CA MET A 64 2.39 4.67 1.01
C MET A 64 2.77 4.74 2.50
N GLY A 65 2.60 5.90 3.14
CA GLY A 65 2.89 6.06 4.56
C GLY A 65 2.00 5.16 5.44
N SER A 66 0.72 5.04 5.10
CA SER A 66 -0.22 4.17 5.82
C SER A 66 0.12 2.69 5.67
N VAL A 67 0.45 2.22 4.46
CA VAL A 67 0.81 0.81 4.26
C VAL A 67 2.14 0.45 4.94
N GLN A 68 3.13 1.35 4.93
CA GLN A 68 4.38 1.17 5.67
C GLN A 68 4.14 1.07 7.18
N LYS A 69 3.26 1.92 7.74
CA LYS A 69 2.87 1.83 9.16
C LYS A 69 2.17 0.51 9.48
N LYS A 70 1.29 0.01 8.60
CA LYS A 70 0.67 -1.31 8.75
C LYS A 70 1.71 -2.42 8.75
N MET A 71 2.62 -2.42 7.77
CA MET A 71 3.72 -3.39 7.70
C MET A 71 4.57 -3.39 8.97
N GLN A 72 4.94 -2.22 9.49
CA GLN A 72 5.71 -2.12 10.73
C GLN A 72 4.95 -2.67 11.95
N LYS A 73 3.62 -2.52 11.99
CA LYS A 73 2.80 -3.10 13.07
C LYS A 73 2.78 -4.62 13.00
N GLU A 74 2.51 -5.18 11.82
CA GLU A 74 2.54 -6.63 11.57
C GLU A 74 3.92 -7.23 11.87
N MET A 75 5.00 -6.48 11.59
CA MET A 75 6.37 -6.89 11.93
C MET A 75 6.64 -6.90 13.44
N LYS A 76 6.08 -5.93 14.18
CA LYS A 76 6.27 -5.80 15.62
C LYS A 76 5.34 -6.69 16.45
N SER A 77 4.16 -7.05 15.94
CA SER A 77 3.22 -7.94 16.64
C SER A 77 3.67 -9.40 16.68
N GLY A 78 4.73 -9.76 15.95
CA GLY A 78 5.20 -11.15 15.86
C GLY A 78 4.36 -12.01 14.91
N ASP A 79 3.34 -11.45 14.25
CA ASP A 79 2.57 -12.13 13.20
C ASP A 79 3.37 -12.28 11.90
N LEU A 80 4.36 -11.40 11.66
CA LEU A 80 5.50 -11.76 10.84
C LEU A 80 6.46 -12.64 11.64
N LYS A 81 6.15 -13.94 11.71
CA LYS A 81 7.21 -14.93 11.73
C LYS A 81 7.95 -14.81 10.39
N MET A 82 8.92 -13.91 10.32
CA MET A 82 9.96 -14.01 9.30
C MET A 82 10.56 -15.40 9.48
N PRO A 83 10.41 -16.31 8.51
CA PRO A 83 10.97 -17.64 8.63
C PRO A 83 12.49 -17.49 8.58
N PHE A 84 13.12 -17.46 9.76
CA PHE A 84 14.57 -17.65 9.88
C PHE A 84 14.90 -19.10 9.51
#